data_AF-A0A6L4WXN9-F1
#
_entry.id   AF-A0A6L4WXN9-F1
#
_cell.length_a   1.000
_cell.length_b   1.000
_cell.length_c   1.000
_cell.angle_alpha   90.00
_cell.angle_beta   90.00
_cell.angle_gamma   90.00
#
_symmetry.space_group_name_H-M   'P 1'
#
loop_
_entity.id
_entity.type
_entity.pdbx_description
1 polymer ?
#
loop_
_entity_poly.entity_id
_entity_poly.type
_entity_poly.pdbx_seq_one_letter_code
_entity_poly.pdbx_strand_id
1 'polypeptide(L)'
;MNINIKEFIKSLNLIFYEFDSKENSLIKDVDYSNKHTKLEFFKITYYLSKERIPFNVVKDKTITFKETSFNIKEKFSIFIENFKNNSKNIFLLNDKKVQWAKNIPLFKITFINKEIDFTKYDAIVFTSKNAIKAINSINKNWKKIPSYVISEQTAKLVKDLDGKLEYISKTKHGNEFAYEILNLLKGKKVLYLRGEEIVSDFLEIMKDNSIDCKDEIIYKNSFNEKVKKVKIPKNSKIIFTSPSTVKYFFKIFSWDKSYKAISIGKTTAQYIPKDINTVIADNTSFKSCVNKALETN
;
A
#
# COMPACT_ATOMS: atom_id res chain seq x y z
N MET A 1 -28.34 24.65 -7.92
CA MET A 1 -27.86 24.10 -6.64
C MET A 1 -26.38 23.80 -6.84
N ASN A 2 -25.47 24.51 -6.17
CA ASN A 2 -24.02 24.29 -6.34
C ASN A 2 -23.65 23.01 -5.57
N ILE A 3 -23.66 21.86 -6.25
CA ILE A 3 -23.24 20.59 -5.64
C ILE A 3 -21.73 20.67 -5.42
N ASN A 4 -21.30 20.55 -4.16
CA ASN A 4 -19.90 20.37 -3.84
C ASN A 4 -19.46 18.99 -4.33
N ILE A 5 -18.78 18.94 -5.48
CA ILE A 5 -18.33 17.70 -6.12
C ILE A 5 -17.57 16.81 -5.13
N LYS A 6 -16.74 17.39 -4.25
CA LYS A 6 -15.96 16.63 -3.27
C LYS A 6 -16.85 15.90 -2.26
N GLU A 7 -17.88 16.56 -1.74
CA GLU A 7 -18.82 15.94 -0.80
C GLU A 7 -19.69 14.90 -1.48
N PHE A 8 -20.14 15.21 -2.70
CA PHE A 8 -20.89 14.28 -3.54
C PHE A 8 -20.11 12.99 -3.79
N ILE A 9 -18.86 13.09 -4.25
CA ILE A 9 -18.00 11.93 -4.47
C ILE A 9 -17.75 11.16 -3.19
N LYS A 10 -17.52 11.85 -2.06
CA LYS A 10 -17.33 11.19 -0.76
C LYS A 10 -18.54 10.36 -0.36
N SER A 11 -19.76 10.83 -0.66
CA SER A 11 -21.00 10.10 -0.39
C SER A 11 -21.14 8.79 -1.19
N LEU A 12 -20.45 8.67 -2.32
CA LEU A 12 -20.51 7.47 -3.16
C LEU A 12 -19.74 6.28 -2.56
N ASN A 13 -18.97 6.48 -1.48
CA ASN A 13 -18.15 5.44 -0.82
C ASN A 13 -17.33 4.62 -1.84
N LEU A 14 -16.64 5.34 -2.74
CA LEU A 14 -15.82 4.75 -3.78
C LEU A 14 -14.58 4.09 -3.16
N ILE A 15 -14.25 2.91 -3.66
CA ILE A 15 -13.09 2.15 -3.22
C ILE A 15 -11.98 2.32 -4.27
N PHE A 16 -12.25 2.10 -5.55
CA PHE A 16 -11.26 2.03 -6.64
C PHE A 16 -11.04 3.34 -7.40
N TYR A 17 -11.79 4.39 -7.07
CA TYR A 17 -11.61 5.74 -7.62
C TYR A 17 -11.32 6.72 -6.50
N GLU A 18 -10.30 7.55 -6.69
CA GLU A 18 -9.89 8.57 -5.72
C GLU A 18 -9.99 9.96 -6.35
N PHE A 19 -10.46 10.92 -5.57
CA PHE A 19 -10.56 12.31 -6.02
C PHE A 19 -9.24 13.04 -5.84
N ASP A 20 -8.62 13.43 -6.94
CA ASP A 20 -7.47 14.33 -6.96
C ASP A 20 -7.98 15.77 -6.92
N SER A 21 -7.77 16.43 -5.77
CA SER A 21 -8.19 17.81 -5.57
C SER A 21 -7.36 18.84 -6.34
N LYS A 22 -6.13 18.50 -6.78
CA LYS A 22 -5.29 19.40 -7.56
C LYS A 22 -5.75 19.43 -9.01
N GLU A 23 -5.96 18.24 -9.57
CA GLU A 23 -6.38 18.08 -10.96
C GLU A 23 -7.90 18.19 -11.15
N ASN A 24 -8.65 18.24 -10.05
CA ASN A 24 -10.11 18.19 -10.03
C ASN A 24 -10.61 17.03 -10.91
N SER A 25 -10.17 15.82 -10.56
CA SER A 25 -10.44 14.60 -11.31
C SER A 25 -10.63 13.38 -10.40
N LEU A 26 -11.29 12.34 -10.91
CA LEU A 26 -11.33 11.02 -10.28
C LEU A 26 -10.37 10.11 -11.02
N ILE A 27 -9.33 9.70 -10.31
CA ILE A 27 -8.28 8.83 -10.83
C ILE A 27 -8.64 7.40 -10.47
N LYS A 28 -8.63 6.52 -11.46
CA LYS A 28 -8.80 5.08 -11.24
C LYS A 28 -7.52 4.51 -10.64
N ASP A 29 -7.65 3.70 -9.60
CA ASP A 29 -6.53 2.92 -9.07
C ASP A 29 -6.00 1.96 -10.14
N VAL A 30 -4.76 2.20 -10.59
CA VAL A 30 -4.12 1.45 -11.69
C VAL A 30 -3.69 0.04 -11.28
N ASP A 31 -3.59 -0.24 -9.98
CA ASP A 31 -3.22 -1.57 -9.47
C ASP A 31 -4.36 -2.58 -9.67
N TYR A 32 -5.56 -2.14 -10.04
CA TYR A 32 -6.76 -2.98 -10.18
C TYR A 32 -7.47 -2.76 -11.52
N SER A 33 -7.87 -3.86 -12.17
CA SER A 33 -8.68 -3.85 -13.39
C SER A 33 -9.62 -5.05 -13.42
N ASN A 34 -10.63 -5.01 -12.55
CA ASN A 34 -11.58 -6.11 -12.32
C ASN A 34 -13.04 -5.66 -12.53
N LYS A 35 -14.00 -6.58 -12.35
CA LYS A 35 -15.44 -6.29 -12.44
C LYS A 35 -15.87 -5.15 -11.51
N HIS A 36 -15.32 -5.08 -10.30
CA HIS A 36 -15.65 -4.06 -9.30
C HIS A 36 -15.19 -2.66 -9.72
N THR A 37 -14.01 -2.52 -10.33
CA THR A 37 -13.56 -1.24 -10.92
C THR A 37 -14.51 -0.77 -12.03
N LYS A 38 -15.08 -1.70 -12.83
CA LYS A 38 -16.08 -1.36 -13.85
C LYS A 38 -17.40 -0.93 -13.21
N LEU A 39 -17.86 -1.63 -12.18
CA LEU A 39 -19.10 -1.29 -11.46
C LEU A 39 -19.02 0.08 -10.80
N GLU A 40 -17.89 0.42 -10.17
CA GLU A 40 -17.70 1.77 -9.63
C GLU A 40 -17.64 2.84 -10.71
N PHE A 41 -16.94 2.58 -11.82
CA PHE A 41 -16.96 3.49 -12.96
C PHE A 41 -18.39 3.78 -13.42
N PHE A 42 -19.22 2.74 -13.61
CA PHE A 42 -20.63 2.91 -13.97
C PHE A 42 -21.43 3.63 -12.91
N LYS A 43 -21.20 3.34 -11.62
CA LYS A 43 -21.84 4.05 -10.50
C LYS A 43 -21.53 5.55 -10.59
N ILE A 44 -20.26 5.91 -10.71
CA ILE A 44 -19.82 7.30 -10.77
C ILE A 44 -20.46 8.03 -11.96
N THR A 45 -20.32 7.49 -13.17
CA THR A 45 -20.84 8.15 -14.38
C THR A 45 -22.36 8.24 -14.40
N TYR A 46 -23.06 7.24 -13.84
CA TYR A 46 -24.51 7.30 -13.65
C TYR A 46 -24.91 8.44 -12.71
N TYR A 47 -24.30 8.52 -11.53
CA TYR A 47 -24.66 9.54 -10.53
C TYR A 47 -24.26 10.95 -10.99
N LEU A 48 -23.09 11.12 -11.64
CA LEU A 48 -22.70 12.41 -12.23
C LEU A 48 -23.70 12.87 -13.30
N SER A 49 -24.13 11.96 -14.17
CA SER A 49 -25.15 12.25 -15.19
C SER A 49 -26.51 12.61 -14.57
N LYS A 50 -26.92 11.87 -13.54
CA LYS A 50 -28.19 12.10 -12.82
C LYS A 50 -28.25 13.49 -12.20
N GLU A 51 -27.15 13.93 -11.58
CA GLU A 51 -27.02 15.26 -10.97
C GLU A 51 -26.63 16.36 -11.97
N ARG A 52 -26.55 16.04 -13.28
CA ARG A 52 -26.18 16.96 -14.36
C ARG A 52 -24.81 17.63 -14.16
N ILE A 53 -23.86 16.92 -13.55
CA ILE A 53 -22.48 17.40 -13.37
C ILE A 53 -21.70 17.11 -14.65
N PRO A 54 -21.08 18.12 -15.31
CA PRO A 54 -20.29 17.90 -16.52
C PRO A 54 -18.98 17.17 -16.20
N PHE A 55 -18.63 16.18 -17.02
CA PHE A 55 -17.39 15.43 -16.88
C PHE A 55 -16.90 14.91 -18.24
N ASN A 56 -15.59 14.67 -18.34
CA ASN A 56 -14.98 13.98 -19.46
C ASN A 56 -14.32 12.68 -18.96
N VAL A 57 -14.33 11.64 -19.79
CA VAL A 57 -13.62 10.39 -19.51
C VAL A 57 -12.46 10.26 -20.47
N VAL A 58 -11.24 10.27 -19.93
CA VAL A 58 -10.01 10.07 -20.73
C VAL A 58 -9.67 8.58 -20.85
N LYS A 59 -8.68 8.26 -21.70
CA LYS A 59 -8.39 6.89 -22.18
C LYS A 59 -8.10 5.86 -21.08
N ASP A 60 -7.54 6.29 -19.95
CA ASP A 60 -7.22 5.43 -18.79
C ASP A 60 -8.42 5.22 -17.83
N LYS A 61 -9.57 5.82 -18.17
CA LYS A 61 -10.81 5.93 -17.39
C LYS A 61 -10.74 6.90 -16.21
N THR A 62 -9.78 7.82 -16.21
CA THR A 62 -9.81 9.01 -15.34
C THR A 62 -10.97 9.91 -15.76
N ILE A 63 -11.70 10.44 -14.77
CA ILE A 63 -12.86 11.31 -15.00
C ILE A 63 -12.46 12.73 -14.62
N THR A 64 -12.42 13.64 -15.58
CA THR A 64 -12.01 15.03 -15.34
C THR A 64 -13.23 15.96 -15.32
N PHE A 65 -13.17 16.96 -14.45
CA PHE A 65 -14.22 17.99 -14.32
C PHE A 65 -13.84 19.33 -14.99
N LYS A 66 -12.76 19.34 -15.79
CA LYS A 66 -12.28 20.49 -16.60
C LYS A 66 -11.95 20.05 -18.03
N GLU A 67 -12.12 20.96 -18.99
CA GLU A 67 -11.52 20.86 -20.33
C GLU A 67 -10.02 21.14 -20.22
N THR A 68 -9.17 20.14 -20.45
CA THR A 68 -7.71 20.33 -20.46
C THR A 68 -7.21 20.50 -21.89
N SER A 69 -6.69 21.68 -22.22
CA SER A 69 -5.89 21.92 -23.42
C SER A 69 -4.48 21.31 -23.22
N PHE A 70 -4.11 20.36 -24.07
CA PHE A 70 -2.82 19.65 -23.98
C PHE A 70 -1.69 20.44 -24.67
N ASN A 71 -0.65 20.88 -23.93
CA ASN A 71 0.51 21.59 -24.50
C ASN A 71 1.69 20.64 -24.81
N ILE A 72 2.13 20.61 -26.07
CA ILE A 72 3.18 19.70 -26.59
C ILE A 72 4.58 20.01 -26.02
N LYS A 73 4.89 21.29 -25.74
CA LYS A 73 6.20 21.69 -25.18
C LYS A 73 6.45 21.07 -23.80
N GLU A 74 5.40 20.98 -22.99
CA GLU A 74 5.45 20.42 -21.64
C GLU A 74 5.79 18.91 -21.68
N LYS A 75 5.17 18.16 -22.60
CA LYS A 75 5.51 16.74 -22.82
C LYS A 75 6.97 16.51 -23.23
N PHE A 76 7.53 17.39 -24.05
CA PHE A 76 8.92 17.25 -24.50
C PHE A 76 9.91 17.48 -23.35
N SER A 77 9.65 18.47 -22.50
CA SER A 77 10.47 18.73 -21.30
C SER A 77 10.43 17.55 -20.31
N ILE A 78 9.24 17.01 -20.03
CA ILE A 78 9.04 15.82 -19.19
C ILE A 78 9.77 14.61 -19.79
N PHE A 79 9.78 14.45 -21.11
CA PHE A 79 10.48 13.35 -21.78
C PHE A 79 12.00 13.44 -21.59
N ILE A 80 12.60 14.63 -21.78
CA ILE A 80 14.04 14.84 -21.58
C ILE A 80 14.43 14.60 -20.11
N GLU A 81 13.66 15.12 -19.18
CA GLU A 81 13.90 14.92 -17.75
C GLU A 81 13.82 13.44 -17.38
N ASN A 82 12.83 12.72 -17.92
CA ASN A 82 12.69 11.29 -17.74
C ASN A 82 13.90 10.50 -18.24
N PHE A 83 14.40 10.84 -19.43
CA PHE A 83 15.57 10.16 -19.99
C PHE A 83 16.83 10.40 -19.14
N LYS A 84 17.04 11.64 -18.69
CA LYS A 84 18.17 12.01 -17.82
C LYS A 84 18.10 11.31 -16.45
N ASN A 85 16.92 11.22 -15.86
CA ASN A 85 16.78 10.63 -14.52
C ASN A 85 16.83 9.10 -14.54
N ASN A 86 16.44 8.45 -15.64
CA ASN A 86 16.45 6.99 -15.75
C ASN A 86 17.86 6.37 -15.80
N SER A 87 18.88 7.15 -16.16
CA SER A 87 20.29 6.70 -16.14
C SER A 87 20.92 6.72 -14.75
N LYS A 88 20.29 7.37 -13.76
CA LYS A 88 20.81 7.46 -12.39
C LYS A 88 20.68 6.12 -11.66
N ASN A 89 21.65 5.83 -10.80
CA ASN A 89 21.67 4.64 -9.95
C ASN A 89 20.99 4.90 -8.61
N ILE A 90 19.65 4.97 -8.62
CA ILE A 90 18.82 5.11 -7.42
C ILE A 90 18.25 3.75 -7.06
N PHE A 91 18.53 3.27 -5.85
CA PHE A 91 18.08 1.97 -5.36
C PHE A 91 17.13 2.12 -4.18
N LEU A 92 15.94 1.56 -4.33
CA LEU A 92 14.93 1.44 -3.29
C LEU A 92 14.96 0.03 -2.70
N LEU A 93 15.19 -0.09 -1.39
CA LEU A 93 15.44 -1.37 -0.71
C LEU A 93 14.17 -2.19 -0.42
N ASN A 94 13.13 -2.04 -1.24
CA ASN A 94 11.87 -2.76 -1.16
C ASN A 94 11.36 -3.14 -2.57
N ASP A 95 10.20 -3.79 -2.67
CA ASP A 95 9.61 -4.26 -3.92
C ASP A 95 8.68 -3.23 -4.63
N LYS A 96 8.50 -2.04 -4.05
CA LYS A 96 7.57 -1.03 -4.56
C LYS A 96 8.14 -0.29 -5.75
N LYS A 97 7.40 -0.30 -6.85
CA LYS A 97 7.80 0.41 -8.07
C LYS A 97 7.58 1.91 -7.90
N VAL A 98 8.66 2.67 -8.08
CA VAL A 98 8.64 4.12 -8.15
C VAL A 98 9.48 4.53 -9.35
N GLN A 99 8.99 5.49 -10.11
CA GLN A 99 9.68 6.02 -11.29
C GLN A 99 11.14 6.38 -10.97
N TRP A 100 12.07 6.03 -11.87
CA TRP A 100 13.52 6.24 -11.76
C TRP A 100 14.26 5.43 -10.68
N ALA A 101 13.58 4.68 -9.81
CA ALA A 101 14.21 3.84 -8.81
C ALA A 101 14.27 2.37 -9.25
N LYS A 102 15.44 1.75 -9.04
CA LYS A 102 15.67 0.30 -9.15
C LYS A 102 15.37 -0.35 -7.80
N ASN A 103 14.73 -1.51 -7.79
CA ASN A 103 14.36 -2.19 -6.55
C ASN A 103 15.39 -3.24 -6.12
N ILE A 104 15.78 -3.23 -4.84
CA ILE A 104 16.51 -4.31 -4.19
C ILE A 104 15.65 -4.80 -3.01
N PRO A 105 14.71 -5.73 -3.24
CA PRO A 105 13.81 -6.18 -2.18
C PRO A 105 14.57 -7.09 -1.20
N LEU A 106 15.02 -6.52 -0.07
CA LEU A 106 15.82 -7.22 0.95
C LEU A 106 15.07 -8.34 1.65
N PHE A 107 13.74 -8.23 1.71
CA PHE A 107 12.84 -9.22 2.27
C PHE A 107 11.85 -9.67 1.21
N LYS A 108 11.34 -10.89 1.38
CA LYS A 108 10.23 -11.45 0.61
C LYS A 108 9.18 -11.97 1.57
N ILE A 109 7.92 -11.90 1.16
CA ILE A 109 6.85 -12.56 1.88
C ILE A 109 6.89 -14.04 1.54
N THR A 110 6.95 -14.89 2.57
CA THR A 110 6.83 -16.34 2.42
C THR A 110 5.54 -16.78 3.06
N PHE A 111 4.69 -17.44 2.30
CA PHE A 111 3.43 -17.99 2.81
C PHE A 111 3.72 -19.28 3.55
N ILE A 112 3.03 -19.47 4.67
CA ILE A 112 3.13 -20.64 5.52
C ILE A 112 1.86 -21.45 5.24
N ASN A 113 2.02 -22.63 4.65
CA ASN A 113 0.89 -23.49 4.35
C ASN A 113 0.26 -23.98 5.66
N LYS A 114 -1.03 -23.73 5.85
CA LYS A 114 -1.79 -24.18 7.01
C LYS A 114 -3.16 -24.63 6.56
N GLU A 115 -3.57 -25.79 7.06
CA GLU A 115 -4.94 -26.24 6.91
C GLU A 115 -5.80 -25.53 7.95
N ILE A 116 -6.80 -24.79 7.48
CA ILE A 116 -7.71 -24.01 8.32
C ILE A 116 -9.14 -24.42 7.98
N ASP A 117 -9.84 -24.90 9.01
CA ASP A 117 -11.27 -25.19 8.93
C ASP A 117 -12.08 -23.92 9.15
N PHE A 118 -12.48 -23.31 8.04
CA PHE A 118 -13.25 -22.08 7.97
C PHE A 118 -14.70 -22.22 8.49
N THR A 119 -15.22 -23.44 8.65
CA THR A 119 -16.60 -23.66 9.12
C THR A 119 -16.79 -23.27 10.60
N LYS A 120 -15.68 -23.10 11.34
CA LYS A 120 -15.66 -22.77 12.77
C LYS A 120 -15.76 -21.29 13.09
N TYR A 121 -15.71 -20.42 12.08
CA TYR A 121 -15.54 -18.98 12.27
C TYR A 121 -16.65 -18.17 11.60
N ASP A 122 -17.10 -17.13 12.29
CA ASP A 122 -18.13 -16.20 11.82
C ASP A 122 -17.53 -14.94 11.19
N ALA A 123 -16.27 -14.64 11.52
CA ALA A 123 -15.56 -13.46 11.07
C ALA A 123 -14.07 -13.73 10.86
N ILE A 124 -13.49 -13.08 9.84
CA ILE A 124 -12.04 -13.05 9.62
C ILE A 124 -11.54 -11.61 9.77
N VAL A 125 -10.43 -11.43 10.46
CA VAL A 125 -9.73 -10.14 10.54
C VAL A 125 -8.46 -10.16 9.69
N PHE A 126 -8.26 -9.10 8.91
CA PHE A 126 -7.03 -8.85 8.15
C PHE A 126 -6.44 -7.48 8.46
N THR A 127 -5.23 -7.46 9.03
CA THR A 127 -4.44 -6.23 9.23
C THR A 127 -3.41 -6.01 8.12
N SER A 128 -3.38 -6.86 7.09
CA SER A 128 -2.38 -6.81 6.03
C SER A 128 -2.89 -7.42 4.73
N LYS A 129 -2.60 -6.76 3.60
CA LYS A 129 -2.81 -7.34 2.26
C LYS A 129 -2.09 -8.68 2.08
N ASN A 130 -0.96 -8.88 2.73
CA ASN A 130 -0.18 -10.11 2.60
C ASN A 130 -0.89 -11.31 3.24
N ALA A 131 -1.67 -11.10 4.29
CA ALA A 131 -2.51 -12.15 4.87
C ALA A 131 -3.56 -12.63 3.85
N ILE A 132 -4.22 -11.70 3.14
CA ILE A 132 -5.19 -12.04 2.09
C ILE A 132 -4.52 -12.80 0.94
N LYS A 133 -3.36 -12.32 0.46
CA LYS A 133 -2.61 -13.02 -0.60
C LYS A 133 -2.22 -14.44 -0.18
N ALA A 134 -1.72 -14.59 1.05
CA ALA A 134 -1.33 -15.87 1.61
C ALA A 134 -2.53 -16.82 1.67
N ILE A 135 -3.62 -16.44 2.33
CA ILE A 135 -4.76 -17.34 2.50
C ILE A 135 -5.46 -17.66 1.18
N ASN A 136 -5.52 -16.70 0.24
CA ASN A 136 -6.10 -16.95 -1.07
C ASN A 136 -5.29 -17.95 -1.91
N SER A 137 -3.99 -18.07 -1.68
CA SER A 137 -3.15 -19.11 -2.29
C SER A 137 -3.32 -20.49 -1.64
N ILE A 138 -3.80 -20.54 -0.39
CA ILE A 138 -3.91 -21.76 0.41
C ILE A 138 -5.32 -22.35 0.33
N ASN A 139 -6.36 -21.57 0.66
CA ASN A 139 -7.72 -22.07 0.76
C ASN A 139 -8.74 -20.97 0.47
N LYS A 140 -9.44 -21.06 -0.67
CA LYS A 140 -10.40 -20.05 -1.14
C LYS A 140 -11.70 -19.95 -0.31
N ASN A 141 -11.94 -20.85 0.64
CA ASN A 141 -13.15 -20.81 1.48
C ASN A 141 -13.23 -19.56 2.36
N TRP A 142 -12.09 -18.90 2.66
CA TRP A 142 -12.07 -17.62 3.37
C TRP A 142 -13.01 -16.57 2.76
N LYS A 143 -13.20 -16.61 1.43
CA LYS A 143 -14.01 -15.65 0.67
C LYS A 143 -15.48 -15.61 1.10
N LYS A 144 -15.97 -16.70 1.69
CA LYS A 144 -17.37 -16.84 2.15
C LYS A 144 -17.61 -16.18 3.52
N ILE A 145 -16.56 -15.92 4.29
CA ILE A 145 -16.66 -15.41 5.66
C ILE A 145 -16.57 -13.86 5.66
N PRO A 146 -17.43 -13.17 6.43
CA PRO A 146 -17.31 -11.73 6.68
C PRO A 146 -15.89 -11.31 7.08
N SER A 147 -15.28 -10.43 6.28
CA SER A 147 -13.92 -9.94 6.44
C SER A 147 -13.88 -8.52 6.97
N TYR A 148 -13.18 -8.32 8.09
CA TYR A 148 -12.93 -7.05 8.76
C TYR A 148 -11.50 -6.61 8.47
N VAL A 149 -11.30 -5.43 7.88
CA VAL A 149 -9.98 -5.03 7.39
C VAL A 149 -9.53 -3.67 7.92
N ILE A 150 -8.23 -3.56 8.19
CA ILE A 150 -7.63 -2.34 8.78
C ILE A 150 -7.56 -1.14 7.82
N SER A 151 -7.72 -1.34 6.51
CA SER A 151 -7.55 -0.25 5.55
C SER A 151 -8.31 -0.47 4.25
N GLU A 152 -8.67 0.64 3.60
CA GLU A 152 -9.28 0.67 2.26
C GLU A 152 -8.47 -0.12 1.25
N GLN A 153 -7.14 -0.07 1.34
CA GLN A 153 -6.30 -0.82 0.43
C GLN A 153 -6.41 -2.34 0.64
N THR A 154 -6.57 -2.78 1.88
CA THR A 154 -6.80 -4.19 2.21
C THR A 154 -8.21 -4.59 1.74
N ALA A 155 -9.19 -3.70 1.88
CA ALA A 155 -10.56 -3.87 1.40
C ALA A 155 -10.64 -4.05 -0.13
N LYS A 156 -9.89 -3.24 -0.88
CA LYS A 156 -9.73 -3.37 -2.35
C LYS A 156 -9.37 -4.79 -2.74
N LEU A 157 -8.38 -5.37 -2.05
CA LEU A 157 -7.91 -6.72 -2.35
C LEU A 157 -8.93 -7.80 -1.97
N VAL A 158 -9.67 -7.63 -0.86
CA VAL A 158 -10.79 -8.53 -0.53
C VAL A 158 -11.80 -8.56 -1.68
N LYS A 159 -12.25 -7.37 -2.13
CA LYS A 159 -13.23 -7.26 -3.22
C LYS A 159 -12.69 -7.77 -4.55
N ASP A 160 -11.46 -7.42 -4.91
CA ASP A 160 -10.78 -7.89 -6.13
C ASP A 160 -10.74 -9.42 -6.22
N LEU A 161 -10.60 -10.09 -5.08
CA LEU A 161 -10.60 -11.55 -4.98
C LEU A 161 -12.00 -12.14 -4.73
N ASP A 162 -13.07 -11.37 -4.88
CA ASP A 162 -14.47 -11.79 -4.64
C ASP A 162 -14.73 -12.31 -3.22
N GLY A 163 -14.00 -11.77 -2.23
CA GLY A 163 -14.23 -12.02 -0.81
C GLY A 163 -15.36 -11.17 -0.23
N LYS A 164 -16.00 -11.68 0.83
CA LYS A 164 -17.04 -10.99 1.57
C LYS A 164 -16.44 -9.95 2.52
N LEU A 165 -16.29 -8.71 2.04
CA LEU A 165 -15.93 -7.56 2.87
C LEU A 165 -17.12 -7.12 3.75
N GLU A 166 -16.91 -7.06 5.06
CA GLU A 166 -17.90 -6.66 6.07
C GLU A 166 -17.60 -5.27 6.65
N TYR A 167 -16.33 -4.98 6.95
CA TYR A 167 -15.94 -3.75 7.62
C TYR A 167 -14.59 -3.22 7.14
N ILE A 168 -14.46 -1.89 7.06
CA ILE A 168 -13.20 -1.18 6.81
C ILE A 168 -12.95 -0.22 7.99
N SER A 169 -11.80 -0.32 8.63
CA SER A 169 -11.39 0.60 9.68
C SER A 169 -11.32 2.05 9.22
N LYS A 170 -11.72 2.95 10.11
CA LYS A 170 -11.60 4.41 9.94
C LYS A 170 -10.25 4.94 10.41
N THR A 171 -9.58 4.27 11.35
CA THR A 171 -8.39 4.78 12.04
C THR A 171 -7.08 4.32 11.40
N LYS A 172 -7.07 3.22 10.64
CA LYS A 172 -5.88 2.68 9.92
C LYS A 172 -4.68 2.33 10.81
N HIS A 173 -4.85 2.30 12.14
CA HIS A 173 -3.84 1.94 13.13
C HIS A 173 -4.26 0.66 13.90
N GLY A 174 -3.29 -0.17 14.29
CA GLY A 174 -3.54 -1.54 14.74
C GLY A 174 -4.37 -1.66 16.02
N ASN A 175 -4.06 -0.86 17.04
CA ASN A 175 -4.74 -0.91 18.34
C ASN A 175 -6.13 -0.26 18.24
N GLU A 176 -6.21 0.89 17.59
CA GLU A 176 -7.45 1.62 17.35
C GLU A 176 -8.42 0.80 16.50
N PHE A 177 -7.92 0.07 15.51
CA PHE A 177 -8.72 -0.87 14.73
C PHE A 177 -9.28 -2.00 15.60
N ALA A 178 -8.49 -2.54 16.54
CA ALA A 178 -8.98 -3.57 17.46
C ALA A 178 -10.17 -3.06 18.28
N TYR A 179 -10.06 -1.87 18.89
CA TYR A 179 -11.14 -1.24 19.65
C TYR A 179 -12.37 -0.94 18.78
N GLU A 180 -12.17 -0.49 17.54
CA GLU A 180 -13.24 -0.11 16.61
C GLU A 180 -14.19 -1.28 16.29
N ILE A 181 -13.66 -2.50 16.23
CA ILE A 181 -14.43 -3.68 15.81
C ILE A 181 -14.96 -4.53 16.97
N LEU A 182 -14.64 -4.21 18.23
CA LEU A 182 -15.07 -5.01 19.41
C LEU A 182 -16.59 -5.25 19.43
N ASN A 183 -17.37 -4.17 19.31
CA ASN A 183 -18.83 -4.27 19.31
C ASN A 183 -19.37 -5.05 18.11
N LEU A 184 -18.68 -5.01 16.97
CA LEU A 184 -19.08 -5.72 15.75
C LEU A 184 -18.75 -7.22 15.79
N LEU A 185 -17.79 -7.60 16.64
CA LEU A 185 -17.31 -8.96 16.80
C LEU A 185 -17.86 -9.66 18.06
N LYS A 186 -18.58 -8.93 18.92
CA LYS A 186 -19.16 -9.50 20.15
C LYS A 186 -20.05 -10.71 19.83
N GLY A 187 -19.77 -11.84 20.49
CA GLY A 187 -20.50 -13.09 20.31
C GLY A 187 -20.14 -13.88 19.03
N LYS A 188 -19.15 -13.44 18.24
CA LYS A 188 -18.66 -14.14 17.05
C LYS A 188 -17.40 -14.95 17.36
N LYS A 189 -17.23 -16.07 16.68
CA LYS A 189 -15.95 -16.79 16.59
C LYS A 189 -15.08 -16.14 15.53
N VAL A 190 -14.00 -15.49 15.96
CA VAL A 190 -13.14 -14.68 15.10
C VAL A 190 -11.84 -15.41 14.78
N LEU A 191 -11.45 -15.37 13.51
CA LEU A 191 -10.13 -15.80 13.06
C LEU A 191 -9.29 -14.61 12.62
N TYR A 192 -8.18 -14.37 13.30
CA TYR A 192 -7.20 -13.38 12.92
C TYR A 192 -6.07 -14.01 12.09
N LEU A 193 -6.07 -13.73 10.79
CA LEU A 193 -5.05 -14.21 9.87
C LEU A 193 -3.91 -13.19 9.78
N ARG A 194 -2.71 -13.58 10.24
CA ARG A 194 -1.60 -12.63 10.46
C ARG A 194 -0.24 -13.11 9.97
N GLY A 195 0.70 -12.16 10.00
CA GLY A 195 2.12 -12.44 9.85
C GLY A 195 2.75 -12.92 11.16
N GLU A 196 3.92 -13.54 11.07
CA GLU A 196 4.70 -14.04 12.22
C GLU A 196 5.02 -12.91 13.23
N GLU A 197 5.49 -11.77 12.73
CA GLU A 197 5.74 -10.57 13.53
C GLU A 197 4.43 -9.80 13.77
N ILE A 198 4.14 -9.48 15.04
CA ILE A 198 3.02 -8.62 15.46
C ILE A 198 3.60 -7.29 15.94
N VAL A 199 3.00 -6.18 15.52
CA VAL A 199 3.41 -4.81 15.90
C VAL A 199 2.41 -4.14 16.86
N SER A 200 1.19 -4.68 16.96
CA SER A 200 0.08 -4.13 17.74
C SER A 200 -0.40 -5.09 18.82
N ASP A 201 -1.04 -4.57 19.86
CA ASP A 201 -1.61 -5.34 20.97
C ASP A 201 -2.97 -5.96 20.61
N PHE A 202 -3.22 -6.20 19.32
CA PHE A 202 -4.52 -6.59 18.77
C PHE A 202 -5.12 -7.82 19.48
N LEU A 203 -4.31 -8.86 19.72
CA LEU A 203 -4.76 -10.08 20.40
C LEU A 203 -5.04 -9.86 21.89
N GLU A 204 -4.24 -9.03 22.55
CA GLU A 204 -4.44 -8.67 23.95
C GLU A 204 -5.75 -7.88 24.11
N ILE A 205 -5.97 -6.87 23.25
CA ILE A 205 -7.21 -6.08 23.23
C ILE A 205 -8.44 -6.98 23.02
N MET A 206 -8.38 -7.95 22.10
CA MET A 206 -9.49 -8.89 21.87
C MET A 206 -9.77 -9.75 23.11
N LYS A 207 -8.72 -10.28 23.74
CA LYS A 207 -8.81 -11.11 24.93
C LYS A 207 -9.39 -10.33 26.11
N ASP A 208 -8.88 -9.13 26.37
CA ASP A 208 -9.30 -8.28 27.49
C ASP A 208 -10.77 -7.85 27.39
N ASN A 209 -11.30 -7.81 26.16
CA ASN A 209 -12.70 -7.48 25.87
C ASN A 209 -13.57 -8.72 25.62
N SER A 210 -13.09 -9.91 26.00
CA SER A 210 -13.86 -11.17 25.92
C SER A 210 -14.36 -11.52 24.51
N ILE A 211 -13.58 -11.17 23.47
CA ILE A 211 -13.83 -11.61 22.10
C ILE A 211 -13.19 -12.98 21.90
N ASP A 212 -13.96 -13.96 21.43
CA ASP A 212 -13.42 -15.27 21.02
C ASP A 212 -12.64 -15.12 19.72
N CYS A 213 -11.36 -14.83 19.84
CA CYS A 213 -10.46 -14.58 18.72
C CYS A 213 -9.28 -15.55 18.75
N LYS A 214 -9.19 -16.40 17.73
CA LYS A 214 -8.03 -17.25 17.46
C LYS A 214 -7.17 -16.62 16.38
N ASP A 215 -5.86 -16.77 16.45
CA ASP A 215 -4.96 -16.35 15.37
C ASP A 215 -4.29 -17.50 14.65
N GLU A 216 -3.98 -17.27 13.38
CA GLU A 216 -3.13 -18.15 12.60
C GLU A 216 -2.05 -17.35 11.87
N ILE A 217 -0.80 -17.72 12.14
CA ILE A 217 0.36 -17.25 11.38
C ILE A 217 0.36 -17.94 10.01
N ILE A 218 0.08 -17.18 8.94
CA ILE A 218 -0.02 -17.70 7.57
C ILE A 218 1.02 -17.11 6.61
N TYR A 219 1.83 -16.16 7.07
CA TYR A 219 3.00 -15.69 6.34
C TYR A 219 4.09 -15.18 7.28
N LYS A 220 5.31 -15.07 6.75
CA LYS A 220 6.41 -14.38 7.41
C LYS A 220 7.23 -13.54 6.44
N ASN A 221 7.88 -12.52 6.98
CA ASN A 221 8.93 -11.80 6.28
C ASN A 221 10.18 -12.69 6.31
N SER A 222 10.62 -13.20 5.16
CA SER A 222 11.88 -13.93 5.08
C SER A 222 12.91 -13.12 4.33
N PHE A 223 14.18 -13.35 4.66
CA PHE A 223 15.27 -12.73 3.97
C PHE A 223 15.31 -13.19 2.49
N ASN A 224 15.53 -12.25 1.57
CA ASN A 224 15.63 -12.57 0.15
C ASN A 224 17.08 -12.92 -0.23
N GLU A 225 17.42 -14.20 -0.17
CA GLU A 225 18.77 -14.69 -0.47
C GLU A 225 19.28 -14.33 -1.87
N LYS A 226 18.38 -14.14 -2.84
CA LYS A 226 18.75 -13.73 -4.21
C LYS A 226 19.49 -12.38 -4.22
N VAL A 227 19.27 -11.53 -3.22
CA VAL A 227 19.90 -10.22 -3.11
C VAL A 227 21.42 -10.32 -2.89
N LYS A 228 21.93 -11.41 -2.32
CA LYS A 228 23.38 -11.61 -2.15
C LYS A 228 24.17 -11.56 -3.47
N LYS A 229 23.50 -11.79 -4.60
CA LYS A 229 24.11 -11.76 -5.94
C LYS A 229 24.05 -10.38 -6.61
N VAL A 230 23.32 -9.43 -6.03
CA VAL A 230 23.16 -8.07 -6.57
C VAL A 230 24.45 -7.29 -6.36
N LYS A 231 24.91 -6.58 -7.39
CA LYS A 231 26.00 -5.61 -7.28
C LYS A 231 25.45 -4.20 -7.37
N ILE A 232 25.84 -3.35 -6.42
CA ILE A 232 25.46 -1.94 -6.39
C ILE A 232 26.62 -1.12 -6.96
N PRO A 233 26.45 -0.46 -8.13
CA PRO A 233 27.52 0.35 -8.72
C PRO A 233 27.98 1.48 -7.81
N LYS A 234 29.23 1.96 -7.94
CA LYS A 234 29.69 3.18 -7.28
C LYS A 234 28.80 4.39 -7.65
N ASN A 235 28.84 5.42 -6.80
CA ASN A 235 28.03 6.64 -6.93
C ASN A 235 26.50 6.37 -6.91
N SER A 236 26.08 5.28 -6.26
CA SER A 236 24.67 4.93 -6.13
C SER A 236 24.01 5.65 -4.95
N LYS A 237 22.70 5.85 -5.05
CA LYS A 237 21.87 6.45 -4.01
C LYS A 237 20.97 5.37 -3.42
N ILE A 238 21.11 5.12 -2.13
CA ILE A 238 20.48 3.99 -1.44
C ILE A 238 19.38 4.53 -0.53
N ILE A 239 18.14 4.14 -0.83
CA ILE A 239 16.95 4.60 -0.09
C ILE A 239 16.57 3.56 0.96
N PHE A 240 16.66 3.95 2.23
CA PHE A 240 16.24 3.19 3.40
C PHE A 240 14.83 3.61 3.84
N THR A 241 13.90 2.66 3.86
CA THR A 241 12.48 2.93 4.14
C THR A 241 12.01 2.44 5.50
N SER A 242 12.86 1.75 6.26
CA SER A 242 12.59 1.32 7.63
C SER A 242 13.88 0.90 8.35
N PRO A 243 13.90 0.88 9.69
CA PRO A 243 15.00 0.29 10.45
C PRO A 243 15.42 -1.11 9.96
N SER A 244 14.44 -1.95 9.59
CA SER A 244 14.70 -3.28 9.05
C SER A 244 15.47 -3.24 7.73
N THR A 245 15.17 -2.30 6.83
CA THR A 245 15.95 -2.17 5.57
C THR A 245 17.41 -1.84 5.83
N VAL A 246 17.70 -1.03 6.86
CA VAL A 246 19.07 -0.69 7.26
C VAL A 246 19.79 -1.95 7.76
N LYS A 247 19.19 -2.62 8.75
CA LYS A 247 19.73 -3.86 9.33
C LYS A 247 20.04 -4.92 8.25
N TYR A 248 19.12 -5.16 7.34
CA TYR A 248 19.31 -6.16 6.30
C TYR A 248 20.35 -5.74 5.25
N PHE A 249 20.42 -4.46 4.89
CA PHE A 249 21.43 -3.97 3.95
C PHE A 249 22.85 -4.24 4.48
N PHE A 250 23.14 -3.80 5.71
CA PHE A 250 24.46 -3.95 6.32
C PHE A 250 24.82 -5.41 6.69
N LYS A 251 23.85 -6.32 6.69
CA LYS A 251 24.11 -7.76 6.82
C LYS A 251 24.74 -8.35 5.54
N ILE A 252 24.63 -7.69 4.39
CA ILE A 252 24.95 -8.26 3.07
C ILE A 252 25.94 -7.40 2.30
N PHE A 253 25.72 -6.09 2.34
CA PHE A 253 26.47 -5.12 1.57
C PHE A 253 27.39 -4.33 2.49
N SER A 254 28.63 -4.19 2.07
CA SER A 254 29.53 -3.18 2.63
C SER A 254 29.14 -1.80 2.09
N TRP A 255 29.33 -0.78 2.91
CA TRP A 255 29.13 0.60 2.47
C TRP A 255 30.32 1.08 1.63
N ASP A 256 30.05 1.56 0.42
CA ASP A 256 31.05 2.27 -0.39
C ASP A 256 30.95 3.77 -0.10
N LYS A 257 32.09 4.46 0.08
CA LYS A 257 32.14 5.90 0.40
C LYS A 257 31.50 6.79 -0.68
N SER A 258 31.39 6.29 -1.91
CA SER A 258 30.71 6.98 -3.00
C SER A 258 29.18 6.89 -2.93
N TYR A 259 28.63 6.01 -2.09
CA TYR A 259 27.18 5.91 -1.91
C TYR A 259 26.62 7.12 -1.18
N LYS A 260 25.36 7.43 -1.46
CA LYS A 260 24.57 8.41 -0.71
C LYS A 260 23.39 7.72 -0.04
N ALA A 261 23.25 7.91 1.27
CA ALA A 261 22.12 7.37 2.02
C ALA A 261 20.96 8.36 2.00
N ILE A 262 19.78 7.89 1.61
CA ILE A 262 18.53 8.62 1.72
C ILE A 262 17.63 7.85 2.69
N SER A 263 17.17 8.51 3.75
CA SER A 263 16.25 7.93 4.72
C SER A 263 14.83 8.49 4.52
N ILE A 264 13.83 7.61 4.59
CA ILE A 264 12.41 8.01 4.54
C ILE A 264 11.99 8.89 5.72
N GLY A 265 12.74 8.86 6.82
CA GLY A 265 12.40 9.60 8.04
C GLY A 265 13.46 9.49 9.14
N LYS A 266 13.27 10.26 10.20
CA LYS A 266 14.22 10.37 11.32
C LYS A 266 14.45 9.03 12.04
N THR A 267 13.38 8.27 12.31
CA THR A 267 13.47 6.96 12.97
C THR A 267 14.35 6.01 12.18
N THR A 268 14.18 5.90 10.86
CA THR A 268 15.03 5.03 10.02
C THR A 268 16.48 5.53 9.98
N ALA A 269 16.69 6.85 9.94
CA ALA A 269 18.02 7.44 9.87
C ALA A 269 18.87 7.12 11.12
N GLN A 270 18.24 7.04 12.29
CA GLN A 270 18.93 6.68 13.55
C GLN A 270 19.55 5.28 13.54
N TYR A 271 19.07 4.37 12.68
CA TYR A 271 19.61 3.03 12.56
C TYR A 271 20.78 2.95 11.57
N ILE A 272 21.01 4.00 10.77
CA ILE A 272 22.13 4.06 9.84
C ILE A 272 23.40 4.39 10.63
N PRO A 273 24.54 3.73 10.36
CA PRO A 273 25.81 4.04 11.01
C PRO A 273 26.12 5.54 10.99
N LYS A 274 26.57 6.07 12.14
CA LYS A 274 26.73 7.53 12.37
C LYS A 274 27.78 8.18 11.46
N ASP A 275 28.72 7.40 10.95
CA ASP A 275 29.76 7.82 10.01
C ASP A 275 29.24 8.01 8.57
N ILE A 276 27.99 7.60 8.30
CA ILE A 276 27.36 7.75 6.99
C ILE A 276 26.46 8.99 6.98
N ASN A 277 26.86 9.98 6.19
CA ASN A 277 26.02 11.15 5.96
C ASN A 277 24.71 10.75 5.26
N THR A 278 23.60 11.01 5.92
CA THR A 278 22.26 10.60 5.51
C THR A 278 21.39 11.82 5.26
N VAL A 279 20.78 11.89 4.07
CA VAL A 279 19.77 12.89 3.74
C VAL A 279 18.39 12.34 4.07
N ILE A 280 17.55 13.13 4.75
CA ILE A 280 16.18 12.72 5.10
C ILE A 280 15.22 13.28 4.05
N ALA A 281 14.29 12.45 3.57
CA ALA A 281 13.24 12.86 2.66
C ALA A 281 12.27 13.86 3.32
N ASP A 282 11.62 14.70 2.51
CA ASP A 282 10.73 15.75 3.02
C ASP A 282 9.47 15.18 3.68
N ASN A 283 9.05 13.99 3.26
CA ASN A 283 7.97 13.24 3.89
C ASN A 283 8.17 11.72 3.76
N THR A 284 7.35 10.97 4.49
CA THR A 284 7.42 9.51 4.59
C THR A 284 6.77 8.79 3.39
N SER A 285 7.04 9.24 2.17
CA SER A 285 6.61 8.57 0.94
C SER A 285 7.79 8.12 0.09
N PHE A 286 7.63 7.01 -0.64
CA PHE A 286 8.68 6.52 -1.53
C PHE A 286 9.00 7.51 -2.66
N LYS A 287 7.99 8.23 -3.16
CA LYS A 287 8.17 9.28 -4.17
C LYS A 287 9.04 10.42 -3.63
N SER A 288 8.78 10.90 -2.41
CA SER A 288 9.61 11.93 -1.78
C SER A 288 11.06 11.46 -1.61
N CYS A 289 11.28 10.19 -1.22
CA CYS A 289 12.63 9.64 -1.13
C CYS A 289 13.37 9.65 -2.48
N VAL A 290 12.69 9.25 -3.55
CA VAL A 290 13.29 9.25 -4.90
C VAL A 290 13.57 10.67 -5.38
N ASN A 291 12.64 11.60 -5.18
CA ASN A 291 12.86 13.01 -5.50
C ASN A 291 14.07 13.58 -4.74
N LYS A 292 14.17 13.30 -3.43
CA LYS A 292 15.32 13.71 -2.63
C LYS A 292 16.64 13.11 -3.15
N ALA A 293 16.60 11.84 -3.59
CA ALA A 293 17.75 11.21 -4.24
C ALA A 293 18.13 11.91 -5.56
N LEU A 294 17.16 12.43 -6.32
CA LEU A 294 17.44 13.16 -7.56
C LEU A 294 18.09 14.53 -7.33
N GLU A 295 17.68 15.22 -6.27
CA GLU A 295 18.20 16.52 -5.80
C GLU A 295 19.60 16.41 -5.18
N THR A 296 19.89 15.29 -4.53
CA THR A 296 21.19 15.06 -3.89
C THR A 296 22.23 14.75 -4.95
N ASN A 297 23.31 15.52 -5.05
CA ASN A 297 24.42 15.23 -5.97
C ASN A 297 25.30 14.08 -5.46
#